data_AF-A0A6P0TNV0-F1
#
_entry.id   AF-A0A6P0TNV0-F1
#
_cell.length_a   1.000
_cell.length_b   1.000
_cell.length_c   1.000
_cell.angle_alpha   90.00
_cell.angle_beta   90.00
_cell.angle_gamma   90.00
#
_symmetry.space_group_name_H-M   'P 1'
#
loop_
_entity.id
_entity.type
_entity.pdbx_description
1 polymer ?
#
loop_
_entity_poly.entity_id
_entity_poly.type
_entity_poly.pdbx_seq_one_letter_code
_entity_poly.pdbx_strand_id
1 'polypeptide(L)'
;MGNLDVSATLGLDYFEVSPLELRPNYTEEDLQTVIRAVYKQVLGNEYIMDSQRLDSAESMLRNGSVNIREIVRMVAHASVYQSLFFHSSSQYRFIEL
;
A
#
# COMPACT_ATOMS: atom_id res chain seq x y z
N MET A 1 5.40 13.61 -27.83
CA MET A 1 4.22 12.72 -27.68
C MET A 1 4.57 11.22 -27.84
N GLY A 2 5.79 10.75 -27.53
CA GLY A 2 6.24 9.41 -27.95
C GLY A 2 6.55 8.37 -26.86
N ASN A 3 6.31 8.66 -25.57
CA ASN A 3 6.66 7.72 -24.47
C ASN A 3 5.44 7.01 -23.85
N LEU A 4 4.24 7.58 -23.97
CA LEU A 4 3.04 7.06 -23.30
C LEU A 4 2.50 5.79 -23.98
N ASP A 5 2.57 5.71 -25.32
CA ASP A 5 2.09 4.54 -26.09
C ASP A 5 2.92 3.27 -25.83
N VAL A 6 4.23 3.43 -25.62
CA VAL A 6 5.13 2.31 -25.31
C VAL A 6 4.91 1.80 -23.89
N SER A 7 4.69 2.72 -22.93
CA SER A 7 4.43 2.38 -21.53
C SER A 7 3.14 1.59 -21.34
N ALA A 8 2.07 2.01 -22.02
CA ALA A 8 0.79 1.29 -22.04
C ALA A 8 0.92 -0.12 -22.62
N THR A 9 1.77 -0.31 -23.63
CA THR A 9 2.02 -1.64 -24.22
C THR A 9 2.71 -2.60 -23.24
N LEU A 10 3.55 -2.07 -22.34
CA LEU A 10 4.24 -2.83 -21.30
C LEU A 10 3.42 -2.96 -20.00
N GLY A 11 2.24 -2.35 -19.92
CA GLY A 11 1.39 -2.32 -18.72
C GLY A 11 1.95 -1.48 -17.58
N LEU A 12 2.83 -0.52 -17.88
CA LEU A 12 3.47 0.37 -16.90
C LEU A 12 2.72 1.68 -16.72
N ASP A 13 1.70 1.93 -17.55
CA ASP A 13 0.81 3.09 -17.49
C ASP A 13 0.17 3.28 -16.10
N TYR A 14 -0.16 2.18 -15.41
CA TYR A 14 -0.68 2.24 -14.05
C TYR A 14 0.30 2.85 -13.03
N PHE A 15 1.61 2.73 -13.27
CA PHE A 15 2.64 3.25 -12.36
C PHE A 15 3.13 4.65 -12.76
N GLU A 16 2.76 5.15 -13.94
CA GLU A 16 3.06 6.51 -14.41
C GLU A 16 2.12 7.57 -13.82
N VAL A 17 1.86 7.49 -12.52
CA VAL A 17 1.07 8.45 -11.76
C VAL A 17 1.95 9.26 -10.82
N SER A 18 1.55 10.51 -10.58
CA SER A 18 2.19 11.36 -9.57
C SER A 18 2.17 10.66 -8.21
N PRO A 19 3.27 10.71 -7.42
CA PRO A 19 3.31 10.15 -6.07
C PRO A 19 2.12 10.63 -5.23
N LEU A 20 1.47 9.69 -4.54
CA LEU A 20 0.34 10.01 -3.68
C LEU A 20 0.83 10.60 -2.35
N GLU A 21 0.36 11.80 -2.03
CA GLU A 21 0.75 12.55 -0.83
C GLU A 21 -0.47 12.89 0.03
N LEU A 22 -0.39 12.67 1.34
CA LEU A 22 -1.39 13.16 2.29
C LEU A 22 -0.97 14.55 2.80
N ARG A 23 -1.60 15.61 2.28
CA ARG A 23 -1.30 17.00 2.65
C ARG A 23 -2.13 17.45 3.85
N PRO A 24 -1.68 18.46 4.63
CA PRO A 24 -2.49 19.06 5.68
C PRO A 24 -3.86 19.53 5.17
N ASN A 25 -4.90 19.41 6.00
CA ASN A 25 -6.31 19.66 5.63
C ASN A 25 -6.89 18.67 4.60
N TYR A 26 -6.43 17.42 4.64
CA TYR A 26 -6.99 16.34 3.84
C TYR A 26 -8.45 16.05 4.22
N THR A 27 -9.22 15.57 3.24
CA THR A 27 -10.57 15.07 3.47
C THR A 27 -10.56 13.61 3.91
N GLU A 28 -11.69 13.12 4.41
CA GLU A 28 -11.83 11.70 4.72
C GLU A 28 -11.61 10.80 3.49
N GLU A 29 -12.05 11.26 2.32
CA GLU A 29 -11.90 10.54 1.06
C GLU A 29 -10.42 10.44 0.65
N ASP A 30 -9.64 11.50 0.86
CA ASP A 30 -8.19 11.49 0.63
C ASP A 30 -7.50 10.48 1.56
N LEU A 31 -7.87 10.48 2.85
CA LEU A 31 -7.34 9.54 3.82
C LEU A 31 -7.62 8.08 3.42
N GLN A 32 -8.87 7.77 3.05
CA GLN A 32 -9.24 6.43 2.58
C GLN A 32 -8.51 6.04 1.29
N THR A 33 -8.28 7.00 0.39
CA THR A 33 -7.52 6.78 -0.84
C THR A 33 -6.07 6.40 -0.53
N VAL A 34 -5.42 7.12 0.40
CA VAL A 34 -4.06 6.80 0.85
C VAL A 34 -4.00 5.44 1.52
N ILE A 35 -4.94 5.13 2.43
CA ILE A 35 -4.99 3.82 3.10
C ILE A 35 -5.10 2.68 2.08
N ARG A 36 -6.00 2.79 1.11
CA ARG A 36 -6.15 1.80 0.03
C ARG A 36 -4.89 1.67 -0.82
N ALA A 37 -4.25 2.78 -1.16
CA ALA A 37 -3.00 2.78 -1.91
C ALA A 37 -1.87 2.09 -1.13
N VAL A 38 -1.77 2.32 0.19
CA VAL A 38 -0.79 1.65 1.05
C VAL A 38 -1.02 0.14 1.05
N TYR A 39 -2.24 -0.34 1.25
CA TYR A 39 -2.52 -1.78 1.19
C TYR A 39 -2.19 -2.37 -0.18
N LYS A 40 -2.62 -1.73 -1.27
CA LYS A 40 -2.30 -2.19 -2.63
C LYS A 40 -0.80 -2.26 -2.88
N GLN A 41 -0.05 -1.24 -2.44
CA GLN A 41 1.39 -1.20 -2.67
C GLN A 41 2.15 -2.24 -1.83
N VAL A 42 1.86 -2.30 -0.53
CA VAL A 42 2.59 -3.17 0.41
C VAL A 42 2.21 -4.63 0.27
N LEU A 43 0.95 -4.91 -0.08
CA LEU A 43 0.44 -6.28 -0.22
C LEU A 43 0.42 -6.75 -1.68
N GLY A 44 1.11 -6.06 -2.59
CA GLY A 44 1.25 -6.52 -3.98
C GLY A 44 -0.07 -6.61 -4.75
N ASN A 45 -1.02 -5.72 -4.46
CA ASN A 45 -2.38 -5.71 -5.01
C ASN A 45 -3.20 -6.98 -4.71
N GLU A 46 -2.87 -7.68 -3.61
CA GLU A 46 -3.63 -8.82 -3.12
C GLU A 46 -5.04 -8.40 -2.64
N TYR A 47 -6.01 -9.29 -2.75
CA TYR A 47 -7.36 -9.03 -2.28
C TYR A 47 -7.45 -9.23 -0.77
N ILE A 48 -7.71 -8.15 -0.04
CA ILE A 48 -7.83 -8.15 1.43
C ILE A 48 -9.30 -8.06 1.83
N MET A 49 -9.71 -8.98 2.70
CA MET A 49 -11.05 -8.98 3.29
C MET A 49 -11.15 -7.91 4.38
N ASP A 50 -12.35 -7.39 4.65
CA ASP A 50 -12.56 -6.40 5.71
C ASP A 50 -12.08 -6.89 7.09
N SER A 51 -12.19 -8.20 7.36
CA SER A 51 -11.71 -8.81 8.61
C SER A 51 -10.19 -8.84 8.77
N GLN A 52 -9.45 -8.62 7.68
CA GLN A 52 -7.98 -8.61 7.66
C GLN A 52 -7.41 -7.19 7.71
N ARG A 53 -8.26 -6.16 7.69
CA ARG A 53 -7.85 -4.76 7.80
C ARG A 53 -7.30 -4.46 9.18
N LEU A 54 -6.35 -3.52 9.23
CA LEU A 54 -5.69 -3.09 10.45
C LEU A 54 -6.37 -1.83 11.00
N ASP A 55 -7.59 -1.98 11.52
CA ASP A 55 -8.43 -0.86 12.01
C ASP A 55 -7.71 0.06 13.01
N SER A 56 -6.87 -0.52 13.88
CA SER A 56 -6.06 0.23 14.83
C SER A 56 -5.05 1.13 14.13
N ALA A 57 -4.37 0.64 13.09
CA ALA A 57 -3.39 1.41 12.33
C ALA A 57 -4.07 2.54 11.54
N GLU A 58 -5.23 2.26 10.94
CA GLU A 58 -6.03 3.26 10.23
C GLU A 58 -6.51 4.37 11.18
N SER A 59 -6.93 4.01 12.39
CA SER A 59 -7.34 4.96 13.42
C SER A 59 -6.19 5.84 13.92
N MET A 60 -4.98 5.27 14.04
CA MET A 60 -3.76 6.02 14.40
C MET A 60 -3.30 6.96 13.27
N LEU A 61 -3.54 6.62 12.00
CA LEU A 61 -3.25 7.53 10.90
C LEU A 61 -4.27 8.67 10.87
N ARG A 62 -5.55 8.34 11.04
CA ARG A 62 -6.66 9.31 11.11
C ARG A 62 -6.47 10.35 12.21
N ASN A 63 -6.00 9.93 13.40
CA ASN A 63 -5.78 10.84 14.51
C ASN A 63 -4.43 11.59 14.41
N GLY A 64 -3.61 11.32 13.40
CA GLY A 64 -2.30 11.93 13.18
C GLY A 64 -1.20 11.47 14.15
N SER A 65 -1.41 10.37 14.89
CA SER A 65 -0.40 9.80 15.80
C SER A 65 0.71 9.09 15.04
N VAL A 66 0.42 8.60 13.84
CA VAL A 66 1.41 8.00 12.94
C VAL A 66 1.44 8.68 11.58
N ASN A 67 2.60 8.68 10.94
CA ASN A 67 2.78 9.14 9.58
C ASN A 67 2.65 7.99 8.55
N ILE A 68 2.69 8.33 7.26
CA ILE A 68 2.55 7.35 6.16
C ILE A 68 3.66 6.28 6.19
N ARG A 69 4.89 6.63 6.59
CA ARG A 69 5.99 5.66 6.70
C ARG A 69 5.75 4.66 7.82
N GLU A 70 5.15 5.12 8.92
CA GLU A 70 4.82 4.28 10.07
C GLU A 70 3.66 3.34 9.78
N ILE A 71 2.60 3.81 9.10
CA ILE A 71 1.53 2.89 8.68
C ILE A 71 2.07 1.82 7.73
N VAL A 72 2.91 2.18 6.74
CA VAL A 72 3.56 1.21 5.85
C VAL A 72 4.35 0.16 6.64
N ARG A 73 5.11 0.58 7.66
CA ARG A 73 5.82 -0.34 8.55
C ARG A 73 4.85 -1.24 9.32
N MET A 74 3.77 -0.69 9.88
CA MET A 74 2.78 -1.48 10.61
C MET A 74 2.14 -2.56 9.73
N VAL A 75 1.81 -2.23 8.47
CA VAL A 75 1.29 -3.21 7.51
C VAL A 75 2.30 -4.31 7.22
N ALA A 76 3.57 -3.98 6.97
CA ALA A 76 4.62 -4.95 6.71
C ALA A 76 4.92 -5.89 7.89
N HIS A 77 4.70 -5.43 9.13
CA HIS A 77 4.88 -6.25 10.33
C HIS A 77 3.62 -7.06 10.72
N ALA A 78 2.46 -6.77 10.12
CA ALA A 78 1.21 -7.42 10.47
C ALA A 78 1.22 -8.93 10.17
N SER A 79 0.40 -9.67 10.91
CA SER A 79 0.22 -11.11 10.70
C SER A 79 -0.27 -11.46 9.30
N VAL A 80 -1.06 -10.57 8.68
CA VAL A 80 -1.53 -10.71 7.29
C VAL A 80 -0.35 -10.74 6.30
N TYR A 81 0.58 -9.79 6.41
CA TYR A 81 1.78 -9.75 5.56
C TYR A 81 2.64 -11.02 5.76
N GLN A 82 2.84 -11.42 7.01
CA GLN A 82 3.60 -12.64 7.33
C GLN A 82 2.96 -13.89 6.73
N SER A 83 1.62 -13.99 6.78
CA SER A 83 0.89 -15.12 6.21
C SER A 83 0.98 -15.15 4.69
N LEU A 84 0.92 -13.98 4.04
CA LEU A 84 0.96 -13.86 2.59
C LEU A 84 2.35 -14.09 1.99
N PHE A 85 3.41 -13.58 2.64
CA PHE A 85 4.74 -13.55 2.03
C PHE A 85 5.80 -14.31 2.85
N PHE A 86 5.81 -14.17 4.17
CA PHE A 86 6.87 -14.75 4.99
C PHE A 86 6.74 -16.27 5.14
N HIS A 87 5.54 -16.77 5.42
CA HIS A 87 5.30 -18.20 5.64
C HIS A 87 5.09 -18.99 4.35
N SER A 88 4.66 -18.33 3.28
CA SER A 88 4.30 -18.97 2.00
C SER A 88 5.48 -19.09 1.02
N SER A 89 6.57 -18.35 1.25
CA SER A 89 7.67 -18.19 0.28
C SER A 89 9.00 -18.73 0.82
N SER A 90 9.88 -19.10 -0.10
CA SER A 90 11.27 -19.41 0.23
C SER A 90 12.02 -18.14 0.65
N GLN A 91 13.13 -18.30 1.38
CA GLN A 91 13.92 -17.18 1.89
C GLN A 91 14.36 -16.21 0.78
N TYR A 92 14.83 -16.72 -0.35
CA TYR A 92 15.25 -15.88 -1.49
C TYR A 92 14.07 -15.09 -2.05
N ARG A 93 12.93 -15.75 -2.28
CA ARG A 93 11.74 -15.08 -2.80
C ARG A 93 11.22 -14.03 -1.81
N PHE A 94 11.25 -14.30 -0.52
CA PHE A 94 10.81 -13.34 0.50
C PHE A 94 11.69 -12.09 0.56
N ILE A 95 13.00 -12.20 0.32
CA ILE A 95 13.92 -11.05 0.31
C ILE A 95 13.74 -10.19 -0.95
N GLU A 96 13.30 -10.78 -2.06
CA GLU A 96 13.05 -10.08 -3.33
C GLU A 96 11.72 -9.33 -3.38
N LEU A 97 10.75 -9.73 -2.55
CA LEU A 97 9.42 -9.13 -2.44
C LEU A 97 9.43 -7.87 -1.55
#